data_AF-A0A3A0FCN0-F1
#
_entry.id   AF-A0A3A0FCN0-F1
#
_cell.length_a   1.000
_cell.length_b   1.000
_cell.length_c   1.000
_cell.angle_alpha   90.00
_cell.angle_beta   90.00
_cell.angle_gamma   90.00
#
_symmetry.space_group_name_H-M   'P 1'
#
loop_
_entity.id
_entity.type
_entity.pdbx_description
1 polymer ?
#
loop_
_entity_poly.entity_id
_entity_poly.type
_entity_poly.pdbx_seq_one_letter_code
_entity_poly.pdbx_strand_id
1 'polypeptide(L)'
;MEGDRFAFRHRARLMVRGRAASPKLGIFQQGTHDVADIPRCRVHHPLVNEVAAALRAAIRATGARPYSERAHAGLVRAVQIVVERASRSAQVVLVANDATPDATAPLAHALGNALGASLHSLWWNGQPERSNAILGPHWAHLSGPEAVREAIGGADVFFPPGAFGQSHLALADALVRRVHEQVPDGARVAEYYCGVGPIGLG
;
A
#
# COMPACT_ATOMS: atom_id res chain seq x y z
N MET A 1 -7.95 -11.10 -24.20
CA MET A 1 -7.93 -11.44 -22.76
C MET A 1 -8.92 -10.54 -22.07
N GLU A 2 -10.06 -11.07 -21.67
CA GLU A 2 -10.97 -10.35 -20.79
C GLU A 2 -10.33 -10.36 -19.40
N GLY A 3 -9.55 -9.31 -19.10
CA GLY A 3 -8.81 -9.20 -17.85
C GLY A 3 -9.77 -9.28 -16.66
N ASP A 4 -9.29 -9.88 -15.56
CA ASP A 4 -10.06 -10.03 -14.34
C ASP A 4 -10.54 -8.64 -13.86
N ARG A 5 -11.84 -8.37 -14.03
CA ARG A 5 -12.43 -7.05 -13.73
C ARG A 5 -12.50 -6.78 -12.23
N PHE A 6 -12.24 -7.80 -11.40
CA PHE A 6 -12.32 -7.76 -9.95
C PHE A 6 -11.02 -8.28 -9.34
N ALA A 7 -10.80 -7.97 -8.06
CA ALA A 7 -9.66 -8.44 -7.27
C ALA A 7 -8.23 -8.18 -7.84
N PHE A 8 -8.10 -7.49 -8.98
CA PHE A 8 -6.82 -7.31 -9.65
C PHE A 8 -5.89 -6.33 -8.94
N ARG A 9 -6.41 -5.45 -8.09
CA ARG A 9 -5.62 -4.39 -7.43
C ARG A 9 -4.95 -4.93 -6.17
N HIS A 10 -3.67 -5.23 -6.29
CA HIS A 10 -2.81 -5.74 -5.22
C HIS A 10 -2.14 -4.63 -4.41
N ARG A 11 -2.13 -3.39 -4.94
CA ARG A 11 -1.57 -2.22 -4.27
C ARG A 11 -2.62 -1.13 -4.14
N ALA A 12 -2.88 -0.70 -2.91
CA ALA A 12 -3.85 0.34 -2.59
C ALA A 12 -3.29 1.35 -1.60
N ARG A 13 -3.73 2.60 -1.73
CA ARG A 13 -3.52 3.66 -0.74
C ARG A 13 -4.90 4.19 -0.37
N LEU A 14 -5.25 4.09 0.90
CA LEU A 14 -6.55 4.49 1.42
C LEU A 14 -6.37 5.63 2.41
N MET A 15 -7.04 6.73 2.16
CA MET A 15 -7.07 7.88 3.05
C MET A 15 -7.95 7.57 4.26
N VAL A 16 -7.49 7.97 5.44
CA VAL A 16 -8.17 7.75 6.71
C VAL A 16 -8.75 9.09 7.17
N ARG A 17 -10.08 9.20 7.24
CA ARG A 17 -10.80 10.43 7.64
C ARG A 17 -11.94 10.09 8.61
N GLY A 18 -12.64 11.11 9.10
CA GLY A 18 -13.78 10.95 10.01
C GLY A 18 -13.38 11.01 11.48
N ARG A 19 -14.06 10.24 12.33
CA ARG A 19 -13.82 10.20 13.78
C ARG A 19 -13.31 8.82 14.18
N ALA A 20 -12.60 8.71 15.30
CA ALA A 20 -12.12 7.42 15.79
C ALA A 20 -13.26 6.40 16.00
N ALA A 21 -14.45 6.85 16.42
CA ALA A 21 -15.64 6.00 16.56
C ALA A 21 -16.25 5.55 15.21
N SER A 22 -16.04 6.32 14.14
CA SER A 22 -16.58 6.06 12.79
C SER A 22 -15.57 6.42 11.69
N PRO A 23 -14.44 5.69 11.62
CA PRO A 23 -13.38 6.00 10.67
C PRO A 23 -13.80 5.61 9.25
N LYS A 24 -13.55 6.51 8.31
CA LYS A 24 -13.73 6.28 6.87
C LYS A 24 -12.37 5.94 6.26
N LEU A 25 -12.31 4.84 5.51
CA LEU A 25 -11.12 4.44 4.77
C LEU A 25 -11.48 4.30 3.30
N GLY A 26 -10.86 5.13 2.48
CA GLY A 26 -11.14 5.09 1.06
C GLY A 26 -10.37 6.07 0.21
N ILE A 27 -10.99 6.51 -0.87
CA ILE A 27 -10.40 7.44 -1.84
C ILE A 27 -11.17 8.74 -1.84
N PHE A 28 -10.56 9.79 -2.37
CA PHE A 28 -11.24 11.06 -2.54
C PHE A 28 -12.32 10.97 -3.61
N GLN A 29 -13.42 11.67 -3.38
CA GLN A 29 -14.41 11.93 -4.42
C GLN A 29 -13.79 12.82 -5.51
N GLN A 30 -14.31 12.70 -6.73
CA GLN A 30 -13.76 13.42 -7.87
C GLN A 30 -13.81 14.94 -7.63
N GLY A 31 -12.64 15.59 -7.76
CA GLY A 31 -12.52 17.04 -7.60
C GLY A 31 -12.58 17.55 -6.15
N THR A 32 -12.54 16.68 -5.15
CA THR A 32 -12.59 17.07 -3.73
C THR A 32 -11.54 16.36 -2.89
N HIS A 33 -11.40 16.76 -1.62
CA HIS A 33 -10.66 16.01 -0.58
C HIS A 33 -11.62 15.32 0.41
N ASP A 34 -12.87 15.10 0.01
CA ASP A 34 -13.83 14.33 0.79
C ASP A 34 -13.64 12.84 0.51
N VAL A 35 -13.43 12.06 1.55
CA VAL A 35 -13.23 10.61 1.41
C VAL A 35 -14.56 9.88 1.26
N ALA A 36 -14.70 9.18 0.13
CA ALA A 36 -15.69 8.15 -0.07
C ALA A 36 -15.24 6.88 0.66
N ASP A 37 -16.00 6.45 1.68
CA ASP A 37 -15.72 5.22 2.39
C ASP A 37 -16.01 4.01 1.51
N ILE A 38 -15.04 3.11 1.36
CA ILE A 38 -15.12 1.94 0.47
C ILE A 38 -14.83 0.65 1.25
N PRO A 39 -15.78 0.16 2.06
CA PRO A 39 -15.56 -1.01 2.91
C PRO A 39 -15.38 -2.32 2.14
N ARG A 40 -15.87 -2.40 0.89
CA ARG A 40 -15.85 -3.60 0.04
C ARG A 40 -15.59 -3.23 -1.41
N CYS A 41 -14.39 -2.75 -1.70
CA CYS A 41 -14.01 -2.38 -3.06
C CYS A 41 -13.78 -3.65 -3.90
N ARG A 42 -14.60 -3.87 -4.93
CA ARG A 42 -14.56 -5.10 -5.74
C ARG A 42 -13.29 -5.25 -6.58
N VAL A 43 -12.62 -4.16 -6.91
CA VAL A 43 -11.36 -4.20 -7.68
C VAL A 43 -10.16 -4.48 -6.79
N HIS A 44 -10.27 -4.27 -5.48
CA HIS A 44 -9.22 -4.62 -4.52
C HIS A 44 -9.13 -6.13 -4.35
N HIS A 45 -7.91 -6.64 -4.28
CA HIS A 45 -7.66 -7.97 -3.76
C HIS A 45 -8.35 -8.12 -2.38
N PRO A 46 -9.00 -9.27 -2.06
CA PRO A 46 -9.72 -9.46 -0.81
C PRO A 46 -8.93 -9.05 0.44
N LEU A 47 -7.66 -9.44 0.50
CA LEU A 47 -6.76 -9.08 1.61
C LEU A 47 -6.58 -7.56 1.82
N VAL A 48 -6.67 -6.74 0.77
CA VAL A 48 -6.66 -5.27 0.92
C VAL A 48 -7.90 -4.78 1.68
N ASN A 49 -9.08 -5.35 1.37
CA ASN A 49 -10.31 -5.02 2.07
C ASN A 49 -10.28 -5.52 3.53
N GLU A 50 -9.70 -6.71 3.76
CA GLU A 50 -9.50 -7.28 5.11
C GLU A 50 -8.58 -6.39 5.96
N VAL A 51 -7.43 -5.98 5.43
CA VAL A 51 -6.51 -5.05 6.12
C VAL A 51 -7.19 -3.73 6.43
N ALA A 52 -7.96 -3.17 5.48
CA ALA A 52 -8.72 -1.94 5.72
C ALA A 52 -9.81 -2.12 6.80
N ALA A 53 -10.45 -3.28 6.87
CA ALA A 53 -11.42 -3.60 7.91
C ALA A 53 -10.74 -3.74 9.29
N ALA A 54 -9.60 -4.43 9.36
CA ALA A 54 -8.79 -4.57 10.57
C ALA A 54 -8.31 -3.20 11.08
N LEU A 55 -7.82 -2.33 10.20
CA LEU A 55 -7.41 -0.97 10.57
C LEU A 55 -8.59 -0.14 11.10
N ARG A 56 -9.78 -0.24 10.50
CA ARG A 56 -10.99 0.41 11.04
C ARG A 56 -11.30 -0.04 12.46
N ALA A 57 -11.20 -1.33 12.74
CA ALA A 57 -11.41 -1.87 14.08
C ALA A 57 -10.32 -1.40 15.07
N ALA A 58 -9.06 -1.42 14.66
CA ALA A 58 -7.92 -0.99 15.46
C ALA A 58 -7.98 0.52 15.80
N ILE A 59 -8.41 1.37 14.85
CA ILE A 59 -8.65 2.79 15.09
C ILE A 59 -9.74 3.00 16.15
N ARG A 60 -10.86 2.27 16.06
CA ARG A 60 -11.93 2.35 17.06
C ARG A 60 -11.46 1.92 18.44
N ALA A 61 -10.71 0.81 18.51
CA ALA A 61 -10.24 0.24 19.76
C ALA A 61 -9.20 1.14 20.47
N THR A 62 -8.30 1.77 19.72
CA THR A 62 -7.23 2.59 20.29
C THR A 62 -7.58 4.06 20.44
N GLY A 63 -8.66 4.53 19.79
CA GLY A 63 -9.02 5.94 19.76
C GLY A 63 -8.08 6.79 18.89
N ALA A 64 -7.20 6.17 18.10
CA ALA A 64 -6.29 6.87 17.21
C ALA A 64 -7.06 7.78 16.26
N ARG A 65 -6.80 9.08 16.30
CA ARG A 65 -7.63 10.06 15.59
C ARG A 65 -7.32 10.01 14.08
N PRO A 66 -8.31 9.80 13.21
CA PRO A 66 -8.16 10.08 11.78
C PRO A 66 -7.74 11.52 11.53
N TYR A 67 -6.94 11.74 10.51
CA TYR A 67 -6.44 13.06 10.14
C TYR A 67 -7.56 13.96 9.57
N SER A 68 -7.48 15.25 9.86
CA SER A 68 -8.33 16.31 9.33
C SER A 68 -7.46 17.36 8.66
N GLU A 69 -7.62 17.55 7.36
CA GLU A 69 -6.81 18.50 6.58
C GLU A 69 -7.03 19.96 6.99
N ARG A 70 -8.29 20.34 7.20
CA ARG A 70 -8.66 21.71 7.58
C ARG A 70 -8.01 22.11 8.91
N ALA A 71 -8.10 21.23 9.90
CA ALA A 71 -7.51 21.47 11.22
C ALA A 71 -6.00 21.14 11.25
N HIS A 72 -5.52 20.36 10.28
CA HIS A 72 -4.20 19.74 10.28
C HIS A 72 -3.89 19.05 11.60
N ALA A 73 -4.85 18.22 12.03
CA ALA A 73 -4.84 17.56 13.31
C ALA A 73 -5.33 16.12 13.16
N GLY A 74 -5.07 15.31 14.17
CA GLY A 74 -5.25 13.86 14.10
C GLY A 74 -3.97 13.16 13.65
N LEU A 75 -3.94 11.86 13.88
CA LEU A 75 -2.74 11.04 13.78
C LEU A 75 -2.69 10.26 12.47
N VAL A 76 -3.75 9.52 12.14
CA VAL A 76 -3.71 8.56 11.03
C VAL A 76 -4.14 9.23 9.73
N ARG A 77 -3.22 9.39 8.77
CA ARG A 77 -3.47 10.05 7.47
C ARG A 77 -3.97 9.08 6.41
N ALA A 78 -3.32 7.94 6.31
CA ALA A 78 -3.56 6.95 5.27
C ALA A 78 -3.01 5.58 5.67
N VAL A 79 -3.37 4.57 4.89
CA VAL A 79 -2.70 3.26 4.88
C VAL A 79 -2.32 2.90 3.45
N GLN A 80 -1.09 2.42 3.25
CA GLN A 80 -0.70 1.75 2.01
C GLN A 80 -0.68 0.24 2.27
N ILE A 81 -1.23 -0.52 1.34
CA ILE A 81 -1.35 -1.98 1.42
C ILE A 81 -0.84 -2.56 0.12
N VAL A 82 0.06 -3.53 0.22
CA VAL A 82 0.64 -4.27 -0.91
C VAL A 82 0.50 -5.75 -0.60
N VAL A 83 -0.22 -6.49 -1.43
CA VAL A 83 -0.35 -7.94 -1.32
C VAL A 83 0.79 -8.61 -2.06
N GLU A 84 1.50 -9.49 -1.38
CA GLU A 84 2.47 -10.40 -2.00
C GLU A 84 1.76 -11.68 -2.44
N ARG A 85 1.86 -12.03 -3.73
CA ARG A 85 1.19 -13.23 -4.28
C ARG A 85 1.76 -14.53 -3.69
N ALA A 86 3.06 -14.59 -3.48
CA ALA A 86 3.76 -15.81 -3.06
C ALA A 86 3.38 -16.23 -1.62
N SER A 87 3.52 -15.33 -0.65
CA SER A 87 3.13 -15.60 0.74
C SER A 87 1.64 -15.44 1.01
N ARG A 88 0.88 -14.81 0.08
CA ARG A 88 -0.53 -14.43 0.26
C ARG A 88 -0.75 -13.55 1.50
N SER A 89 0.25 -12.75 1.84
CA SER A 89 0.23 -11.83 2.98
C SER A 89 0.44 -10.38 2.50
N ALA A 90 0.18 -9.40 3.37
CA ALA A 90 0.19 -7.99 3.00
C ALA A 90 1.29 -7.19 3.72
N GLN A 91 2.08 -6.45 2.97
CA GLN A 91 2.90 -5.36 3.49
C GLN A 91 1.98 -4.16 3.75
N VAL A 92 2.02 -3.63 4.96
CA VAL A 92 1.18 -2.53 5.41
C VAL A 92 2.05 -1.37 5.85
N VAL A 93 1.77 -0.16 5.34
CA VAL A 93 2.38 1.09 5.80
C VAL A 93 1.32 1.94 6.46
N LEU A 94 1.47 2.20 7.76
CA LEU A 94 0.68 3.20 8.48
C LEU A 94 1.28 4.58 8.25
N VAL A 95 0.52 5.47 7.62
CA VAL A 95 0.95 6.84 7.34
C VAL A 95 0.39 7.76 8.42
N ALA A 96 1.27 8.46 9.15
CA ALA A 96 0.91 9.29 10.28
C ALA A 96 1.28 10.76 10.09
N ASN A 97 0.53 11.65 10.73
CA ASN A 97 0.81 13.09 10.83
C ASN A 97 1.78 13.36 11.99
N ASP A 98 2.94 12.71 11.96
CA ASP A 98 3.96 12.80 13.00
C ASP A 98 5.35 12.54 12.38
N ALA A 99 6.40 12.97 13.06
CA ALA A 99 7.79 12.74 12.68
C ALA A 99 8.39 11.48 13.33
N THR A 100 7.75 10.92 14.37
CA THR A 100 8.16 9.65 15.02
C THR A 100 7.00 8.65 15.11
N PRO A 101 7.29 7.34 15.22
CA PRO A 101 6.25 6.31 15.27
C PRO A 101 5.54 6.19 16.63
N ASP A 102 6.05 6.82 17.69
CA ASP A 102 5.69 6.54 19.08
C ASP A 102 4.18 6.68 19.33
N ALA A 103 3.57 7.77 18.84
CA ALA A 103 2.14 8.02 18.98
C ALA A 103 1.26 6.96 18.29
N THR A 104 1.78 6.28 17.26
CA THR A 104 1.08 5.21 16.55
C THR A 104 1.32 3.81 17.12
N ALA A 105 2.22 3.64 18.09
CA ALA A 105 2.61 2.32 18.58
C ALA A 105 1.41 1.46 19.06
N PRO A 106 0.42 1.99 19.82
CA PRO A 106 -0.76 1.20 20.20
C PRO A 106 -1.58 0.74 19.00
N LEU A 107 -1.73 1.59 17.98
CA LEU A 107 -2.46 1.28 16.75
C LEU A 107 -1.72 0.23 15.91
N ALA A 108 -0.41 0.40 15.76
CA ALA A 108 0.45 -0.54 15.04
C ALA A 108 0.42 -1.93 15.68
N HIS A 109 0.51 -2.00 17.01
CA HIS A 109 0.41 -3.25 17.75
C HIS A 109 -0.97 -3.91 17.58
N ALA A 110 -2.06 -3.16 17.75
CA ALA A 110 -3.42 -3.67 17.59
C ALA A 110 -3.67 -4.19 16.16
N LEU A 111 -3.17 -3.49 15.13
CA LEU A 111 -3.28 -3.91 13.74
C LEU A 111 -2.45 -5.17 13.46
N GLY A 112 -1.21 -5.22 13.96
CA GLY A 112 -0.33 -6.39 13.80
C GLY A 112 -0.96 -7.65 14.38
N ASN A 113 -1.49 -7.57 15.60
CA ASN A 113 -2.19 -8.69 16.23
C ASN A 113 -3.45 -9.11 15.48
N ALA A 114 -4.23 -8.16 14.96
CA ALA A 114 -5.45 -8.44 14.22
C ALA A 114 -5.19 -9.15 12.88
N LEU A 115 -4.06 -8.86 12.23
CA LEU A 115 -3.69 -9.47 10.95
C LEU A 115 -2.97 -10.80 11.10
N GLY A 116 -2.17 -10.97 12.16
CA GLY A 116 -1.43 -12.20 12.42
C GLY A 116 -0.66 -12.69 11.19
N ALA A 117 -0.90 -13.93 10.78
CA ALA A 117 -0.25 -14.55 9.62
C ALA A 117 -0.55 -13.87 8.27
N SER A 118 -1.57 -13.02 8.19
CA SER A 118 -1.90 -12.26 6.97
C SER A 118 -1.03 -11.00 6.81
N LEU A 119 -0.24 -10.64 7.82
CA LEU A 119 0.72 -9.54 7.77
C LEU A 119 2.06 -10.05 7.26
N HIS A 120 2.50 -9.55 6.11
CA HIS A 120 3.86 -9.72 5.62
C HIS A 120 4.81 -8.92 6.50
N SER A 121 4.62 -7.59 6.52
CA SER A 121 5.47 -6.64 7.20
C SER A 121 4.68 -5.40 7.57
N LEU A 122 4.98 -4.82 8.73
CA LEU A 122 4.40 -3.57 9.17
C LEU A 122 5.46 -2.47 9.14
N TRP A 123 5.10 -1.39 8.47
CA TRP A 123 5.91 -0.19 8.33
C TRP A 123 5.14 1.01 8.84
N TRP A 124 5.88 2.00 9.30
CA TRP A 124 5.37 3.32 9.61
C TRP A 124 6.03 4.36 8.71
N ASN A 125 5.24 5.33 8.27
CA ASN A 125 5.70 6.47 7.51
C ASN A 125 5.16 7.77 8.12
N GLY A 126 6.06 8.69 8.43
CA GLY A 126 5.71 10.01 8.97
C GLY A 126 5.61 11.04 7.86
N GLN A 127 4.44 11.69 7.80
CA GLN A 127 4.15 12.79 6.89
C GLN A 127 3.48 13.93 7.68
N PRO A 128 4.27 14.76 8.39
CA PRO A 128 3.76 15.91 9.14
C PRO A 128 3.43 17.11 8.24
N GLU A 129 3.86 17.11 6.97
CA GLU A 129 3.75 18.28 6.11
C GLU A 129 2.33 18.51 5.56
N ARG A 130 1.98 19.79 5.36
CA ARG A 130 0.76 20.21 4.64
C ARG A 130 0.97 20.07 3.13
N SER A 131 0.94 18.83 2.65
CA SER A 131 1.07 18.52 1.22
C SER A 131 0.10 17.42 0.76
N ASN A 132 -0.06 17.32 -0.55
CA ASN A 132 -0.82 16.26 -1.22
C ASN A 132 -0.01 14.95 -1.36
N ALA A 133 1.29 14.96 -1.01
CA ALA A 133 2.09 13.76 -1.01
C ALA A 133 1.61 12.83 0.13
N ILE A 134 1.24 11.60 -0.23
CA ILE A 134 0.75 10.62 0.76
C ILE A 134 1.90 10.20 1.68
N LEU A 135 3.04 9.81 1.10
CA LEU A 135 4.21 9.38 1.86
C LEU A 135 5.10 10.59 2.18
N GLY A 136 5.60 10.64 3.41
CA GLY A 136 6.58 11.63 3.86
C GLY A 136 8.00 11.05 3.94
N PRO A 137 8.95 11.85 4.45
CA PRO A 137 10.36 11.48 4.46
C PRO A 137 10.75 10.53 5.61
N HIS A 138 9.92 10.43 6.65
CA HIS A 138 10.23 9.63 7.84
C HIS A 138 9.75 8.19 7.68
N TRP A 139 10.61 7.22 7.99
CA TRP A 139 10.29 5.80 7.89
C TRP A 139 10.74 5.06 9.14
N ALA A 140 9.95 4.08 9.56
CA ALA A 140 10.34 3.10 10.56
C ALA A 140 9.84 1.72 10.13
N HIS A 141 10.75 0.74 10.17
CA HIS A 141 10.40 -0.66 10.03
C HIS A 141 9.94 -1.18 11.39
N LEU A 142 8.71 -1.68 11.49
CA LEU A 142 8.16 -2.16 12.76
C LEU A 142 8.28 -3.68 12.90
N SER A 143 8.04 -4.43 11.82
CA SER A 143 8.18 -5.89 11.81
C SER A 143 8.09 -6.50 10.41
N GLY A 144 8.59 -7.73 10.28
CA GLY A 144 8.47 -8.57 9.07
C GLY A 144 9.63 -8.39 8.08
N PRO A 145 9.48 -8.87 6.84
CA PRO A 145 10.49 -8.70 5.81
C PRO A 145 10.51 -7.28 5.23
N GLU A 146 11.66 -6.86 4.70
CA GLU A 146 11.85 -5.47 4.28
C GLU A 146 11.14 -5.09 2.98
N ALA A 147 10.88 -6.07 2.12
CA ALA A 147 10.34 -5.86 0.79
C ALA A 147 9.39 -7.00 0.40
N VAL A 148 8.35 -6.65 -0.34
CA VAL A 148 7.49 -7.64 -1.03
C VAL A 148 8.25 -8.18 -2.23
N ARG A 149 8.28 -9.50 -2.39
CA ARG A 149 8.88 -10.17 -3.54
C ARG A 149 7.81 -10.54 -4.55
N GLU A 150 7.98 -10.09 -5.79
CA GLU A 150 7.11 -10.46 -6.90
C GLU A 150 7.92 -11.07 -8.05
N ALA A 151 7.44 -12.21 -8.55
CA ALA A 151 7.94 -12.80 -9.78
C ALA A 151 7.31 -12.06 -10.97
N ILE A 152 8.15 -11.43 -11.79
CA ILE A 152 7.77 -10.68 -12.99
C ILE A 152 8.70 -11.12 -14.10
N GLY A 153 8.18 -11.52 -15.26
CA GLY A 153 8.98 -11.89 -16.43
C GLY A 153 9.84 -13.16 -16.27
N GLY A 154 9.97 -13.70 -15.04
CA GLY A 154 10.79 -14.86 -14.71
C GLY A 154 11.82 -14.55 -13.61
N ALA A 155 12.02 -13.28 -13.26
CA ALA A 155 12.89 -12.88 -12.16
C ALA A 155 12.12 -12.47 -10.90
N ASP A 156 12.79 -12.62 -9.76
CA ASP A 156 12.33 -12.08 -8.49
C ASP A 156 12.71 -10.61 -8.35
N VAL A 157 11.69 -9.75 -8.22
CA VAL A 157 11.86 -8.31 -8.04
C VAL A 157 11.34 -7.93 -6.65
N PHE A 158 12.13 -7.15 -5.92
CA PHE A 158 11.85 -6.77 -4.53
C PHE A 158 11.33 -5.34 -4.46
N PHE A 159 10.21 -5.16 -3.78
CA PHE A 159 9.52 -3.87 -3.62
C PHE A 159 9.52 -3.44 -2.14
N PRO A 160 10.50 -2.62 -1.71
CA PRO A 160 10.41 -1.88 -0.47
C PRO A 160 9.14 -1.01 -0.43
N PRO A 161 8.67 -0.57 0.76
CA PRO A 161 7.39 0.13 0.88
C PRO A 161 7.31 1.47 0.14
N GLY A 162 8.44 2.14 -0.08
CA GLY A 162 8.51 3.39 -0.84
C GLY A 162 8.54 3.18 -2.36
N ALA A 163 8.78 1.96 -2.85
CA ALA A 163 8.95 1.69 -4.26
C ALA A 163 7.62 1.76 -5.03
N PHE A 164 7.69 2.27 -6.26
CA PHE A 164 6.61 2.12 -7.21
C PHE A 164 6.50 0.65 -7.65
N GLY A 165 5.26 0.15 -7.73
CA GLY A 165 4.97 -1.18 -8.22
C GLY A 165 3.62 -1.20 -8.91
N GLN A 166 3.50 -2.05 -9.92
CA GLN A 166 2.26 -2.18 -10.69
C GLN A 166 1.14 -2.71 -9.80
N SER A 167 -0.05 -2.11 -9.93
CA SER A 167 -1.20 -2.51 -9.10
C SER A 167 -1.89 -3.76 -9.64
N HIS A 168 -1.76 -4.05 -10.94
CA HIS A 168 -2.34 -5.21 -11.62
C HIS A 168 -1.22 -6.17 -12.03
N LEU A 169 -0.83 -7.08 -11.14
CA LEU A 169 0.39 -7.88 -11.30
C LEU A 169 0.35 -8.83 -12.50
N ALA A 170 -0.79 -9.46 -12.79
CA ALA A 170 -0.92 -10.34 -13.97
C ALA A 170 -0.78 -9.59 -15.31
N LEU A 171 -1.21 -8.33 -15.36
CA LEU A 171 -1.07 -7.49 -16.54
C LEU A 171 0.36 -6.99 -16.66
N ALA A 172 0.99 -6.63 -15.54
CA ALA A 172 2.41 -6.25 -15.51
C ALA A 172 3.29 -7.37 -16.05
N ASP A 173 3.08 -8.61 -15.59
CA ASP A 173 3.81 -9.79 -16.05
C ASP A 173 3.61 -10.04 -17.56
N ALA A 174 2.37 -9.93 -18.06
CA ALA A 174 2.08 -10.06 -19.48
C ALA A 174 2.73 -8.94 -20.33
N LEU A 175 2.76 -7.71 -19.82
CA LEU A 175 3.41 -6.59 -20.47
C LEU A 175 4.93 -6.78 -20.56
N VAL A 176 5.58 -7.24 -19.49
CA VAL A 176 7.02 -7.50 -19.48
C VAL A 176 7.38 -8.59 -20.48
N ARG A 177 6.67 -9.73 -20.47
CA ARG A 177 6.85 -10.78 -21.50
C ARG A 177 6.70 -10.24 -22.92
N ARG A 178 5.70 -9.38 -23.15
CA ARG A 178 5.47 -8.80 -24.47
C ARG A 178 6.60 -7.85 -24.90
N VAL A 179 7.19 -7.10 -23.95
CA VAL A 179 8.36 -6.26 -24.24
C VAL A 179 9.55 -7.13 -24.62
N HIS A 180 9.80 -8.21 -23.89
CA HIS A 180 10.92 -9.13 -24.16
C HIS A 180 10.83 -9.77 -25.55
N GLU A 181 9.63 -10.13 -26.00
CA GLU A 181 9.39 -10.64 -27.36
C GLU A 181 9.78 -9.64 -28.47
N GLN A 182 9.91 -8.34 -28.16
CA GLN A 182 10.34 -7.31 -29.12
C GLN A 182 11.85 -7.05 -29.06
N VAL A 183 12.57 -7.63 -28.09
CA VAL A 183 14.01 -7.45 -27.94
C VAL A 183 14.73 -8.56 -28.72
N PRO A 184 15.57 -8.23 -29.72
CA PRO A 184 16.33 -9.24 -30.45
C PRO A 184 17.33 -9.96 -29.55
N ASP A 185 17.56 -11.24 -29.81
CA ASP A 185 18.59 -12.04 -29.13
C ASP A 185 19.97 -11.37 -29.24
N GLY A 186 20.67 -11.28 -28.11
CA GLY A 186 22.00 -10.67 -28.02
C GLY A 186 22.02 -9.13 -28.05
N ALA A 187 20.86 -8.46 -28.06
CA ALA A 187 20.80 -7.00 -27.98
C ALA A 187 21.31 -6.48 -26.63
N ARG A 188 21.95 -5.30 -26.66
CA ARG A 188 22.29 -4.53 -25.46
C ARG A 188 21.19 -3.51 -25.19
N VAL A 189 20.52 -3.63 -24.05
CA VAL A 189 19.35 -2.80 -23.69
C VAL A 189 19.69 -1.91 -22.51
N ALA A 190 19.12 -0.70 -22.50
CA ALA A 190 19.12 0.20 -21.35
C ALA A 190 17.67 0.50 -20.95
N GLU A 191 17.30 0.18 -19.71
CA GLU A 191 15.99 0.53 -19.13
C GLU A 191 16.10 1.91 -18.45
N TYR A 192 15.54 2.93 -19.08
CA TYR A 192 15.41 4.26 -18.44
C TYR A 192 14.19 4.28 -17.53
N TYR A 193 14.29 5.03 -16.42
CA TYR A 193 13.24 5.11 -15.39
C TYR A 193 12.89 3.76 -14.76
N CYS A 194 13.90 2.88 -14.64
CA CYS A 194 13.73 1.48 -14.24
C CYS A 194 13.13 1.28 -12.85
N GLY A 195 13.24 2.26 -11.94
CA GLY A 195 12.76 2.09 -10.57
C GLY A 195 13.47 0.90 -9.91
N VAL A 196 12.71 -0.14 -9.55
CA VAL A 196 13.27 -1.40 -9.00
C VAL A 196 13.67 -2.42 -10.08
N GLY A 197 13.63 -2.03 -11.36
CA GLY A 197 14.02 -2.83 -12.53
C GLY A 197 13.04 -3.94 -12.96
N PRO A 198 11.71 -3.80 -12.80
CA PRO A 198 10.81 -4.93 -13.06
C PRO A 198 10.72 -5.34 -14.54
N ILE A 199 11.15 -4.49 -15.49
CA ILE A 199 11.11 -4.79 -16.94
C ILE A 199 12.47 -5.32 -17.42
N GLY A 200 13.57 -4.77 -16.91
CA GLY A 200 14.92 -5.18 -17.33
C GLY A 200 15.45 -6.41 -16.60
N LEU A 201 15.09 -6.61 -15.31
CA LEU A 201 15.46 -7.80 -14.56
C LEU A 201 14.52 -8.96 -14.84
N GLY A 202 13.23 -8.67 -14.81
CA GLY A 202 12.15 -9.61 -15.06
C GLY A 202 12.05 -9.90 -16.52
#